data_AF-A0A1X1WMV7-F1
#
_entry.id   AF-A0A1X1WMV7-F1
#
_cell.length_a   1.000
_cell.length_b   1.000
_cell.length_c   1.000
_cell.angle_alpha   90.00
_cell.angle_beta   90.00
_cell.angle_gamma   90.00
#
_symmetry.space_group_name_H-M   'P 1'
#
loop_
_entity.id
_entity.type
_entity.pdbx_description
1 polymer ?
#
loop_
_entity_poly.entity_id
_entity_poly.type
_entity_poly.pdbx_seq_one_letter_code
_entity_poly.pdbx_strand_id
1 'polypeptide(L)'
;MAIETPKGFGRLKLSTFLIADEFRNCGVGGTFIRNLHDRWVHEGVQQVHVTVAEHHHDSVHRAFAPVGFLTVAHEPDRYGPERSEYVMACLPTELR
;
A
#
# COMPACT_ATOMS: atom_id res chain seq x y z
N MET A 1 2.07 2.03 12.21
CA MET A 1 2.28 3.43 11.77
C MET A 1 2.13 3.50 10.26
N ALA A 2 1.53 4.58 9.74
CA ALA A 2 1.47 4.87 8.31
C ALA A 2 1.92 6.31 8.04
N ILE A 3 2.62 6.55 6.93
CA ILE A 3 2.99 7.89 6.47
C ILE A 3 2.49 8.06 5.04
N GLU A 4 1.76 9.14 4.82
CA GLU A 4 1.10 9.45 3.57
C GLU A 4 1.71 10.74 3.00
N THR A 5 1.91 10.76 1.68
CA THR A 5 2.44 11.92 0.98
C THR A 5 1.50 12.30 -0.15
N PRO A 6 0.81 13.45 -0.07
CA PRO A 6 -0.02 13.94 -1.17
C PRO A 6 0.81 14.13 -2.45
N LYS A 7 0.24 13.75 -3.60
CA LYS A 7 0.85 13.89 -4.94
C LYS A 7 0.05 14.81 -5.87
N GLY A 8 -0.95 15.52 -5.33
CA GLY A 8 -1.86 16.38 -6.08
C GLY A 8 -2.94 15.62 -6.84
N PHE A 9 -4.01 16.32 -7.23
CA PHE A 9 -5.15 15.75 -7.98
C PHE A 9 -5.79 14.53 -7.31
N GLY A 10 -5.96 14.56 -5.98
CA GLY A 10 -6.55 13.44 -5.25
C GLY A 10 -5.69 12.17 -5.22
N ARG A 11 -4.38 12.26 -5.54
CA ARG A 11 -3.45 11.13 -5.48
C ARG A 11 -2.60 11.15 -4.21
N LEU A 12 -2.34 9.96 -3.67
CA LEU A 12 -1.57 9.77 -2.45
C LEU A 12 -0.50 8.69 -2.66
N LYS A 13 0.70 8.94 -2.12
CA LYS A 13 1.70 7.88 -1.92
C LYS A 13 1.66 7.43 -0.47
N LEU A 14 1.46 6.13 -0.24
CA LEU A 14 1.70 5.54 1.07
C LEU A 14 3.20 5.26 1.19
N SER A 15 3.93 6.20 1.77
CA SER A 15 5.39 6.19 1.85
C SER A 15 5.91 5.27 2.97
N THR A 16 5.07 4.94 3.95
CA THR A 16 5.41 4.00 5.02
C THR A 16 4.17 3.27 5.49
N PHE A 17 4.30 1.96 5.69
CA PHE A 17 3.32 1.11 6.35
C PHE A 17 4.07 0.11 7.23
N LEU A 18 3.96 0.25 8.55
CA LEU A 18 4.74 -0.54 9.50
C LEU A 18 3.83 -1.11 10.59
N ILE A 19 3.93 -2.41 10.78
CA ILE A 19 3.37 -3.16 11.91
C ILE A 19 4.56 -3.70 12.72
N ALA A 20 4.56 -3.40 14.02
CA ALA A 20 5.58 -3.91 14.94
C ALA A 20 5.52 -5.44 14.99
N ASP A 21 6.67 -6.08 15.18
CA ASP A 21 6.85 -7.52 14.98
C ASP A 21 5.90 -8.35 15.86
N GLU A 22 5.69 -7.90 17.10
CA GLU A 22 4.80 -8.51 18.09
C GLU A 22 3.30 -8.50 17.69
N PHE A 23 2.92 -7.69 16.70
CA PHE A 23 1.55 -7.59 16.20
C PHE A 23 1.38 -8.16 14.78
N ARG A 24 2.44 -8.73 14.20
CA ARG A 24 2.35 -9.40 12.89
C ARG A 24 1.61 -10.72 13.01
N ASN A 25 1.00 -11.17 11.92
CA ASN A 25 0.21 -12.41 11.83
C ASN A 25 -1.04 -12.49 12.74
N CYS A 26 -1.40 -11.41 13.44
CA CYS A 26 -2.61 -11.31 14.27
C CYS A 26 -3.75 -10.52 13.60
N GLY A 27 -3.66 -10.29 12.28
CA GLY A 27 -4.67 -9.54 11.51
C GLY A 27 -4.59 -8.01 11.62
N VAL A 28 -3.70 -7.46 12.46
CA VAL A 28 -3.56 -6.02 12.69
C VAL A 28 -3.26 -5.24 11.41
N GLY A 29 -2.36 -5.75 10.56
CA GLY A 29 -2.04 -5.10 9.28
C GLY A 29 -3.26 -4.99 8.35
N GLY A 30 -4.05 -6.05 8.24
CA GLY A 30 -5.26 -6.06 7.43
C GLY A 30 -6.34 -5.09 7.96
N THR A 31 -6.53 -5.05 9.28
CA THR A 31 -7.47 -4.09 9.89
C THR A 31 -6.98 -2.65 9.72
N PHE A 32 -5.68 -2.42 9.86
CA PHE A 32 -5.13 -1.08 9.73
C PHE A 32 -5.27 -0.53 8.30
N ILE A 33 -4.96 -1.32 7.27
CA ILE A 33 -5.10 -0.87 5.88
C ILE A 33 -6.58 -0.70 5.47
N ARG A 34 -7.52 -1.50 6.01
CA ARG A 34 -8.96 -1.27 5.86
C ARG A 34 -9.39 0.08 6.41
N ASN A 35 -8.98 0.41 7.64
CA ASN A 35 -9.29 1.71 8.23
C ASN A 35 -8.70 2.88 7.43
N LEU A 36 -7.49 2.72 6.87
CA LEU A 36 -6.90 3.71 5.98
C LEU A 36 -7.71 3.85 4.68
N HIS A 37 -8.10 2.73 4.08
CA HIS A 37 -8.92 2.70 2.87
C HIS A 37 -10.26 3.41 3.08
N ASP A 38 -10.99 3.10 4.15
CA ASP A 38 -12.28 3.72 4.45
C ASP A 38 -12.16 5.25 4.61
N ARG A 39 -11.05 5.69 5.23
CA ARG A 39 -10.72 7.13 5.31
C ARG A 39 -10.45 7.73 3.94
N TRP A 40 -9.67 7.07 3.08
CA TRP A 40 -9.42 7.53 1.71
C TRP A 40 -10.69 7.65 0.88
N VAL A 41 -11.62 6.70 1.03
CA VAL A 41 -12.95 6.76 0.39
C VAL A 41 -13.73 7.99 0.87
N HIS A 42 -13.74 8.24 2.18
CA HIS A 42 -14.43 9.39 2.76
C HIS A 42 -13.82 10.73 2.31
N GLU A 43 -12.50 10.81 2.23
CA GLU A 43 -11.75 11.98 1.78
C GLU A 43 -11.77 12.19 0.25
N GLY A 44 -12.36 11.26 -0.51
CA GLY A 44 -12.44 11.35 -1.97
C GLY A 44 -11.09 11.18 -2.66
N VAL A 45 -10.17 10.42 -2.06
CA VAL A 45 -8.88 10.08 -2.68
C VAL A 45 -9.15 9.21 -3.92
N GLN A 46 -8.64 9.67 -5.06
CA GLN A 46 -8.85 9.01 -6.35
C GLN A 46 -7.91 7.82 -6.53
N GLN A 47 -6.67 7.93 -6.06
CA GLN A 47 -5.67 6.89 -6.23
C GLN A 47 -4.67 6.88 -5.08
N VAL A 48 -4.32 5.68 -4.63
CA VAL A 48 -3.21 5.45 -3.72
C VAL A 48 -2.20 4.52 -4.38
N HIS A 49 -0.91 4.84 -4.28
CA HIS A 49 0.16 3.92 -4.65
C HIS A 49 1.16 3.70 -3.52
N VAL A 50 1.79 2.53 -3.52
CA VAL A 50 2.87 2.14 -2.61
C VAL A 50 3.96 1.43 -3.41
N THR A 51 5.21 1.68 -3.03
CA THR A 51 6.39 0.95 -3.52
C THR A 51 6.81 -0.03 -2.44
N VAL A 52 6.96 -1.30 -2.78
CA VAL A 52 7.24 -2.39 -1.84
C VAL A 52 8.50 -3.11 -2.28
N ALA A 53 9.47 -3.27 -1.38
CA ALA A 53 10.64 -4.09 -1.67
C ALA A 53 10.21 -5.53 -2.01
N GLU A 54 10.85 -6.14 -3.01
CA GLU A 54 10.47 -7.47 -3.53
C GLU A 54 10.32 -8.53 -2.43
N HIS A 55 11.26 -8.61 -1.50
CA HIS A 55 11.23 -9.55 -0.37
C HIS A 55 10.09 -9.34 0.64
N HIS A 56 9.34 -8.25 0.54
CA HIS A 56 8.16 -7.97 1.36
C HIS A 56 6.84 -8.07 0.59
N HIS A 57 6.89 -8.16 -0.75
CA HIS A 57 5.72 -8.06 -1.63
C HIS A 57 4.61 -9.02 -1.22
N ASP A 58 4.89 -10.33 -1.10
CA ASP A 58 3.88 -11.32 -0.74
C ASP A 58 3.16 -11.01 0.58
N SER A 59 3.90 -10.53 1.57
CA SER A 59 3.33 -10.24 2.89
C SER A 59 2.45 -8.99 2.89
N VAL A 60 2.89 -7.95 2.19
CA VAL A 60 2.11 -6.72 2.00
C VAL A 60 0.90 -7.00 1.12
N HIS A 61 1.07 -7.76 0.04
CA HIS A 61 0.01 -8.12 -0.88
C HIS A 61 -1.14 -8.84 -0.19
N ARG A 62 -0.87 -9.81 0.69
CA ARG A 62 -1.91 -10.48 1.49
C ARG A 62 -2.76 -9.51 2.33
N ALA A 63 -2.17 -8.44 2.83
CA ALA A 63 -2.90 -7.44 3.61
C ALA A 63 -3.63 -6.42 2.72
N PHE A 64 -3.05 -6.05 1.57
CA PHE A 64 -3.49 -4.93 0.74
C PHE A 64 -4.49 -5.34 -0.36
N ALA A 65 -4.38 -6.55 -0.90
CA ALA A 65 -5.27 -7.04 -1.94
C ALA A 65 -6.77 -7.03 -1.53
N PRO A 66 -7.15 -7.36 -0.27
CA PRO A 66 -8.55 -7.27 0.16
C PRO A 66 -9.16 -5.86 0.14
N VAL A 67 -8.35 -4.81 0.10
CA VAL A 67 -8.83 -3.41 -0.03
C VAL A 67 -8.60 -2.86 -1.45
N GLY A 68 -8.41 -3.75 -2.43
CA GLY A 68 -8.38 -3.38 -3.85
C GLY A 68 -7.03 -2.94 -4.39
N PHE A 69 -5.92 -3.14 -3.68
CA PHE A 69 -4.61 -2.93 -4.29
C PHE A 69 -4.29 -4.03 -5.29
N LEU A 70 -3.80 -3.62 -6.45
CA LEU A 70 -3.25 -4.47 -7.49
C LEU A 70 -1.77 -4.16 -7.67
N THR A 71 -0.98 -5.18 -8.01
CA THR A 71 0.40 -4.97 -8.47
C THR A 71 0.36 -4.44 -9.90
N VAL A 72 0.89 -3.25 -10.13
CA VAL A 72 0.82 -2.56 -11.43
C VAL A 72 2.16 -2.46 -12.14
N ALA A 73 3.28 -2.62 -11.41
CA ALA A 73 4.61 -2.66 -11.99
C ALA A 73 5.58 -3.47 -11.12
N HIS A 74 6.62 -3.99 -11.76
CA HIS A 74 7.83 -4.52 -11.15
C HIS A 74 9.02 -3.73 -11.69
N GLU A 75 9.80 -3.12 -10.80
CA GLU A 75 10.92 -2.25 -11.11
C GLU A 75 12.22 -2.94 -10.65
N PRO A 76 12.89 -3.71 -11.52
CA PRO A 76 14.09 -4.45 -11.16
C PRO A 76 15.26 -3.51 -10.86
N ASP A 77 16.02 -3.82 -9.81
CA ASP A 77 17.25 -3.11 -9.41
C ASP A 77 17.15 -1.58 -9.36
N ARG A 78 15.96 -1.03 -9.06
CA ARG A 78 15.67 0.41 -9.09
C ARG A 78 16.70 1.25 -8.32
N TYR A 79 17.19 0.70 -7.21
CA TYR A 79 18.16 1.35 -6.34
C TYR A 79 19.50 0.61 -6.23
N GLY A 80 19.80 -0.26 -7.21
CA GLY A 80 20.97 -1.12 -7.24
C GLY A 80 20.61 -2.61 -7.14
N PRO A 81 21.60 -3.50 -7.24
CA PRO A 81 21.41 -4.95 -7.19
C PRO A 81 20.58 -5.39 -5.97
N GLU A 82 19.63 -6.31 -6.19
CA GLU A 82 18.75 -6.89 -5.15
C GLU A 82 17.78 -5.88 -4.52
N ARG A 83 17.64 -4.69 -5.13
CA ARG A 83 16.72 -3.63 -4.67
C ARG A 83 15.57 -3.44 -5.65
N SER A 84 15.04 -4.55 -6.13
CA SER A 84 13.81 -4.61 -6.91
C SER A 84 12.61 -4.19 -6.06
N GLU A 85 11.70 -3.46 -6.68
CA GLU A 85 10.46 -3.01 -6.03
C GLU A 85 9.24 -3.39 -6.86
N TYR A 86 8.15 -3.71 -6.20
CA TYR A 86 6.83 -3.73 -6.80
C TYR A 86 6.12 -2.41 -6.53
N VAL A 87 5.40 -1.93 -7.53
CA VAL A 87 4.43 -0.84 -7.37
C VAL A 87 3.06 -1.46 -7.25
N MET A 88 2.37 -1.15 -6.16
CA MET A 88 0.96 -1.51 -5.98
C MET A 88 0.10 -0.25 -5.95
N ALA A 89 -1.10 -0.31 -6.52
CA ALA A 89 -2.03 0.79 -6.53
C ALA A 89 -3.48 0.34 -6.29
N CYS A 90 -4.28 1.20 -5.66
CA CYS A 90 -5.72 1.06 -5.56
C CYS A 90 -6.43 2.36 -5.96
N LEU A 91 -7.69 2.22 -6.34
CA LEU A 91 -8.61 3.31 -6.68
C LEU A 91 -9.76 3.26 -5.66
N PRO A 92 -9.61 3.89 -4.46
CA PRO A 92 -10.53 3.67 -3.34
C PRO A 92 -12.00 3.94 -3.69
N THR A 93 -12.23 4.92 -4.57
CA THR A 93 -13.57 5.39 -4.94
C THR A 93 -14.24 4.57 -6.06
N GLU A 94 -13.54 3.64 -6.70
CA GLU A 94 -14.07 2.85 -7.82
C GLU A 94 -14.67 1.49 -7.40
N LEU A 95 -14.48 1.05 -6.14
CA LEU A 95 -14.97 -0.24 -5.63
C LEU A 95 -16.34 -0.16 -4.92
N ARG A 96 -17.23 0.76 -5.35
CA ARG A 96 -18.58 0.91 -4.76
C ARG A 96 -19.58 -0.09 -5.32
#